data_AF-A0AAW2TE49-F1
#
_entry.id   AF-A0AAW2TE49-F1
#
_cell.length_a   1.000
_cell.length_b   1.000
_cell.length_c   1.000
_cell.angle_alpha   90.00
_cell.angle_beta   90.00
_cell.angle_gamma   90.00
#
_symmetry.space_group_name_H-M   'P 1'
#
loop_
_entity.id
_entity.type
_entity.pdbx_description
1 polymer ?
#
loop_
_entity_poly.entity_id
_entity_poly.type
_entity_poly.pdbx_seq_one_letter_code
_entity_poly.pdbx_strand_id
1 'polypeptide(L)' 'MSIEDGHDGVPGHPQLDPIYSGIMFSSPSLKGKDLQLHPLQINSTDDIVKNSTYDSSAGSFTVPSRITSVFVEPRVS' A
#
# COMPACT_ATOMS: atom_id res chain seq x y z
N MET A 1 1.95 -6.24 -7.51
CA MET A 1 0.74 -5.49 -7.11
C MET A 1 -0.36 -6.49 -6.79
N SER A 2 -1.05 -6.37 -5.66
CA SER A 2 -2.22 -7.18 -5.28
C SER A 2 -3.43 -6.31 -4.92
N ILE A 3 -4.22 -6.08 -5.94
CA ILE A 3 -5.63 -5.72 -5.86
C ILE A 3 -6.47 -6.97 -5.54
N GLU A 4 -7.38 -6.97 -4.57
CA GLU A 4 -8.32 -8.09 -4.36
C GLU A 4 -9.80 -7.66 -4.22
N ASP A 5 -10.59 -7.91 -5.28
CA ASP A 5 -12.06 -7.69 -5.37
C ASP A 5 -12.80 -8.98 -5.06
N GLY A 6 -14.05 -8.82 -4.64
CA GLY A 6 -15.05 -9.86 -4.86
C GLY A 6 -15.40 -10.02 -6.34
N HIS A 7 -15.83 -11.22 -6.76
CA HIS A 7 -16.29 -11.46 -8.14
C HIS A 7 -17.76 -11.89 -8.13
N ASP A 8 -18.61 -11.18 -8.87
CA ASP A 8 -20.03 -11.50 -8.93
C ASP A 8 -20.24 -12.95 -9.40
N GLY A 9 -20.90 -13.76 -8.56
CA GLY A 9 -21.07 -15.22 -8.77
C GLY A 9 -20.19 -16.11 -7.87
N VAL A 10 -19.21 -15.53 -7.16
CA VAL A 10 -18.39 -16.25 -6.16
C VAL A 10 -18.86 -15.92 -4.74
N PRO A 11 -19.23 -16.91 -3.92
CA PRO A 11 -19.63 -16.66 -2.53
C PRO A 11 -18.43 -16.20 -1.69
N GLY A 12 -18.58 -15.07 -0.99
CA GLY A 12 -17.60 -14.60 -0.02
C GLY A 12 -17.52 -13.07 0.06
N HIS A 13 -17.34 -12.41 -1.10
CA HIS A 13 -17.23 -10.96 -1.17
C HIS A 13 -17.94 -10.43 -2.44
N PRO A 14 -18.77 -9.38 -2.34
CA PRO A 14 -19.38 -8.73 -3.51
C PRO A 14 -18.34 -7.92 -4.30
N GLN A 15 -18.46 -7.87 -5.63
CA GLN A 15 -17.60 -7.01 -6.48
C GLN A 15 -17.90 -5.53 -6.21
N LEU A 16 -16.87 -4.74 -5.90
CA LEU A 16 -17.05 -3.35 -5.43
C LEU A 16 -16.70 -2.31 -6.48
N ASP A 17 -15.75 -2.60 -7.38
CA ASP A 17 -15.44 -1.74 -8.52
C ASP A 17 -15.62 -2.56 -9.81
N PRO A 18 -16.33 -2.06 -10.83
CA PRO A 18 -16.40 -2.76 -12.11
C PRO A 18 -15.02 -2.81 -12.83
N ILE A 19 -14.02 -2.08 -12.33
CA ILE A 19 -12.72 -1.85 -12.95
C ILE A 19 -11.53 -2.17 -12.01
N TYR A 20 -11.57 -1.87 -10.69
CA TYR A 20 -10.42 -2.10 -9.76
C TYR A 20 -10.70 -2.35 -8.26
N SER A 21 -9.96 -3.27 -7.68
CA SER A 21 -10.27 -3.90 -6.40
C SER A 21 -9.33 -3.63 -5.19
N GLY A 22 -8.51 -2.58 -5.22
CA GLY A 22 -7.66 -2.12 -4.10
C GLY A 22 -6.14 -2.35 -4.20
N ILE A 23 -5.33 -1.47 -4.82
CA ILE A 23 -3.95 -1.78 -5.27
C ILE A 23 -2.97 -1.95 -4.11
N MET A 24 -2.69 -3.18 -3.69
CA MET A 24 -1.46 -3.48 -2.94
C MET A 24 -0.30 -3.50 -3.94
N PHE A 25 0.90 -3.10 -3.55
CA PHE A 25 2.14 -3.45 -4.27
C PHE A 25 2.92 -4.42 -3.40
N SER A 26 3.48 -5.48 -3.96
CA SER A 26 4.24 -6.46 -3.19
C SER A 26 5.48 -6.84 -3.96
N SER A 27 6.62 -6.90 -3.28
CA SER A 27 7.90 -7.33 -3.84
C SER A 27 8.66 -8.19 -2.84
N PRO A 28 8.95 -9.46 -3.16
CA PRO A 28 9.73 -10.33 -2.30
C PRO A 28 11.12 -9.78 -1.95
N SER A 29 11.73 -9.01 -2.85
CA SER A 29 13.04 -8.40 -2.62
C SER A 29 13.04 -7.30 -1.56
N LEU A 30 11.86 -6.82 -1.18
CA LEU A 30 11.69 -5.80 -0.16
C LEU A 30 11.34 -6.40 1.20
N LYS A 31 10.94 -7.68 1.29
CA LYS A 31 10.68 -8.36 2.57
C LYS A 31 11.83 -8.19 3.57
N GLY A 32 11.48 -7.93 4.81
CA GLY A 32 12.41 -7.73 5.92
C GLY A 32 13.12 -6.36 5.93
N LYS A 33 12.86 -5.49 4.95
CA LYS A 33 13.35 -4.10 4.94
C LYS A 33 12.63 -3.22 5.95
N ASP A 34 13.30 -2.18 6.44
CA ASP A 34 12.71 -1.17 7.34
C ASP A 34 12.31 0.08 6.55
N LEU A 35 11.40 -0.11 5.59
CA LEU A 35 10.89 0.98 4.78
C LEU A 35 9.81 1.75 5.54
N GLN A 36 9.98 3.06 5.60
CA GLN A 36 9.10 3.98 6.32
C GLN A 36 8.59 5.07 5.37
N LEU A 37 7.37 5.54 5.59
CA LEU A 37 6.84 6.67 4.81
C LEU A 37 7.76 7.88 4.97
N HIS A 38 8.05 8.58 3.88
CA HIS A 38 8.98 9.71 3.92
C HIS A 38 8.52 10.78 4.92
N PRO A 39 9.40 11.40 5.73
CA PRO A 39 9.00 12.37 6.75
C PRO A 39 8.18 13.57 6.24
N LEU A 40 8.44 14.02 5.01
CA LEU A 40 7.61 15.06 4.38
C LEU A 40 6.15 14.62 4.16
N GLN A 41 5.92 13.34 3.88
CA GLN A 41 4.58 12.80 3.67
C GLN A 41 3.88 12.49 5.00
N ILE A 42 4.62 12.06 6.02
CA ILE A 42 4.11 11.93 7.40
C ILE A 42 3.61 13.30 7.90
N ASN A 43 4.38 14.36 7.66
CA ASN A 43 4.05 15.73 8.09
C ASN A 43 3.28 16.53 7.03
N SER A 44 2.70 15.87 6.02
CA SER A 44 1.97 16.53 4.94
C SER A 44 0.70 17.24 5.45
N THR A 45 0.22 18.24 4.72
CA THR A 45 -1.15 18.78 4.91
C THR A 45 -2.22 17.91 4.25
N ASP A 46 -1.84 17.05 3.30
CA ASP A 46 -2.72 16.02 2.75
C ASP A 46 -2.80 14.86 3.75
N ASP A 47 -3.97 14.67 4.34
CA ASP A 47 -4.20 13.59 5.31
C ASP A 47 -4.34 12.21 4.65
N ILE A 48 -4.65 12.14 3.36
CA ILE A 48 -4.85 10.87 2.66
C ILE A 48 -3.50 10.14 2.51
N VAL A 49 -2.44 10.84 2.11
CA VAL A 49 -1.11 10.24 1.92
C VAL A 49 -0.51 9.66 3.20
N LYS A 50 -0.92 10.15 4.37
CA LYS A 50 -0.47 9.63 5.67
C LYS A 50 -0.94 8.20 5.95
N ASN A 51 -1.99 7.75 5.25
CA ASN A 51 -2.52 6.39 5.38
C ASN A 51 -1.74 5.35 4.56
N SER A 52 -0.69 5.75 3.85
CA SER A 52 0.15 4.82 3.12
C SER A 52 1.05 4.03 4.08
N THR A 53 1.01 2.71 3.98
CA THR A 53 1.70 1.80 4.91
C THR A 53 2.56 0.79 4.18
N TYR A 54 3.51 0.23 4.91
CA TYR A 54 4.38 -0.84 4.46
C TYR A 54 4.40 -1.99 5.48
N ASP A 55 4.14 -3.21 5.02
CA ASP A 55 4.28 -4.44 5.79
C ASP A 55 5.61 -5.11 5.42
N SER A 56 6.56 -5.07 6.36
CA SER A 56 7.89 -5.64 6.18
C SER A 56 7.89 -7.17 6.10
N SER A 57 6.93 -7.84 6.72
CA SER A 57 6.82 -9.31 6.69
C SER A 57 6.40 -9.82 5.30
N ALA A 58 5.46 -9.09 4.68
CA ALA A 58 4.95 -9.39 3.35
C ALA A 58 5.77 -8.73 2.22
N GLY A 59 6.52 -7.66 2.52
CA GLY A 59 7.17 -6.83 1.50
C GLY A 59 6.14 -6.07 0.68
N SER A 60 5.06 -5.64 1.33
CA SER A 60 3.85 -5.12 0.68
C SER A 60 3.55 -3.68 1.09
N PHE A 61 3.00 -2.91 0.16
CA PHE A 61 2.65 -1.51 0.30
C PHE A 61 1.17 -1.33 0.07
N THR A 62 0.56 -0.52 0.91
CA THR A 62 -0.81 -0.03 0.73
C THR A 62 -0.72 1.46 0.43
N VAL A 63 -1.24 1.87 -0.72
CA VAL A 63 -1.26 3.27 -1.15
C VAL A 63 -2.70 3.65 -1.49
N PRO A 64 -3.26 4.70 -0.89
CA PRO A 64 -4.60 5.16 -1.22
C PRO A 64 -4.74 5.55 -2.70
N SER A 65 -5.95 5.43 -3.22
CA SER A 65 -6.24 5.78 -4.61
C SER A 65 -5.87 7.22 -4.93
N ARG A 66 -5.28 7.46 -6.11
CA ARG A 66 -4.92 8.80 -6.63
C ARG A 66 -3.84 9.53 -5.81
N ILE A 67 -3.06 8.80 -5.01
CA ILE A 67 -1.94 9.34 -4.23
C ILE A 67 -0.62 8.71 -4.69
N THR A 68 0.48 9.47 -4.58
CA THR A 68 1.85 8.94 -4.71
C THR A 68 2.52 8.91 -3.34
N SER A 69 3.10 7.79 -2.96
CA SER A 69 3.81 7.62 -1.68
C SER A 69 5.26 7.19 -1.88
N VAL A 70 6.14 7.82 -1.12
CA VAL A 70 7.58 7.60 -1.12
C VAL A 70 7.94 6.93 0.20
N PHE A 71 8.55 5.76 0.10
CA PHE A 71 9.07 5.03 1.24
C PHE A 71 10.60 5.04 1.20
N VAL A 72 11.23 5.21 2.36
CA VAL A 72 12.68 5.28 2.51
C VAL A 72 13.15 4.32 3.60
N GLU A 73 14.34 3.77 3.44
CA GLU A 73 15.03 2.99 4.46
C GLU A 73 16.08 3.92 5.12
N PRO A 74 15.91 4.32 6.39
CA PRO A 74 16.92 5.09 7.09
C PRO A 74 18.24 4.32 7.15
N ARG A 75 19.37 5.00 6.95
CA ARG A 75 20.65 4.38 7.29
C ARG A 75 20.76 4.37 8.81
N VAL A 76 20.91 3.19 9.40
CA VAL A 76 21.40 3.07 10.78
C VAL A 76 22.72 3.83 10.87
N SER A 77 22.79 4.78 11.81
CA SER A 77 24.01 5.48 12.20
C SER A 77 24.79 4.66 13.22
#